data_AF-A0A4R3Q217-F1
#
_entry.id   AF-A0A4R3Q217-F1
#
_cell.length_a   1.000
_cell.length_b   1.000
_cell.length_c   1.000
_cell.angle_alpha   90.00
_cell.angle_beta   90.00
_cell.angle_gamma   90.00
#
_symmetry.space_group_name_H-M   'P 1'
#
loop_
_entity.id
_entity.type
_entity.pdbx_description
1 polymer ?
#
loop_
_entity_poly.entity_id
_entity_poly.type
_entity_poly.pdbx_seq_one_letter_code
_entity_poly.pdbx_strand_id
1 'polypeptide(L)'
;MQVNPPVNGSSSTVNQGVVARDANGGVWILHRGRINVDNERGILHDFADDAAALQVDPVKVIFEGGRREACLPVAPLEKPLETVRATKRFVDLCRLVRIRAVDGEEIADVQRKAFGFEEPSGNYTIPARDPIGAERQHHDVCEALNTELSARNFDHTNEKIGRMGPDLYTTGTSTPILFELKTGNSADDLLKAVGQLVVYEKLIGRKCRRIMVLPAGVRGANRELITSLDIEIVDYHRDAKAITFAWPKDFFPH
;
A
#
# COMPACT_ATOMS: atom_id res chain seq x y z
N MET A 1 15.54 9.50 0.62
CA MET A 1 16.23 10.11 1.78
C MET A 1 17.72 9.91 1.58
N GLN A 2 18.52 10.97 1.68
CA GLN A 2 19.97 10.90 1.48
C GLN A 2 20.65 11.10 2.84
N VAL A 3 21.42 10.09 3.29
CA VAL A 3 22.32 10.26 4.42
C VAL A 3 23.62 10.81 3.84
N ASN A 4 23.93 12.07 4.13
CA ASN A 4 25.19 12.69 3.75
C ASN A 4 26.21 12.49 4.88
N PRO A 5 27.15 11.53 4.76
CA PRO A 5 28.20 11.40 5.74
C PRO A 5 29.12 12.63 5.70
N PRO A 6 29.64 13.08 6.85
CA PRO A 6 30.58 14.18 6.89
C PRO A 6 31.92 13.77 6.29
N VAL A 7 32.56 14.69 5.57
CA VAL A 7 33.88 14.47 4.92
C VAL A 7 35.01 14.41 5.96
N ASN A 8 34.87 15.13 7.09
CA ASN A 8 35.81 15.18 8.21
C ASN A 8 35.06 15.12 9.55
N GLY A 9 35.73 14.76 10.65
CA GLY A 9 35.17 14.67 12.02
C GLY A 9 34.66 15.99 12.62
N SER A 10 34.84 17.12 11.94
CA SER A 10 34.33 18.42 12.40
C SER A 10 32.87 18.64 11.98
N SER A 11 32.07 19.07 12.96
CA SER A 11 30.64 19.27 12.79
C SER A 11 30.34 20.51 11.96
N SER A 12 30.05 20.34 10.67
CA SER A 12 29.19 21.32 10.01
C SER A 12 27.77 21.14 10.54
N THR A 13 27.07 22.25 10.81
CA THR A 13 25.65 22.32 11.18
C THR A 13 24.71 21.81 10.06
N VAL A 14 25.27 21.54 8.89
CA VAL A 14 24.57 21.16 7.65
C VAL A 14 24.44 19.64 7.53
N ASN A 15 25.40 18.87 8.05
CA ASN A 15 25.39 17.41 7.90
C ASN A 15 24.54 16.76 8.99
N GLN A 16 23.50 16.03 8.56
CA GLN A 16 22.61 15.28 9.44
C GLN A 16 23.13 13.87 9.73
N GLY A 17 23.96 13.33 8.83
CA GLY A 17 24.63 12.04 9.02
C GLY A 17 25.80 12.16 9.98
N VAL A 18 25.97 11.14 10.80
CA VAL A 18 27.11 10.98 11.71
C VAL A 18 27.65 9.58 11.55
N VAL A 19 28.97 9.42 11.53
CA VAL A 19 29.62 8.11 11.62
C VAL A 19 30.30 8.02 12.98
N ALA A 20 30.07 6.93 13.71
CA ALA A 20 30.71 6.71 15.00
C ALA A 20 31.19 5.26 15.15
N ARG A 21 32.03 5.04 16.15
CA ARG A 21 32.41 3.70 16.59
C ARG A 21 31.81 3.41 17.95
N ASP A 22 31.32 2.20 18.14
CA ASP A 22 30.91 1.72 19.46
C ASP A 22 32.12 1.25 20.29
N ALA A 23 31.85 0.85 21.54
CA ALA A 23 32.89 0.39 22.48
C ALA A 23 33.61 -0.89 22.02
N ASN A 24 33.00 -1.68 21.12
CA ASN A 24 33.57 -2.89 20.56
C ASN A 24 34.34 -2.62 19.24
N GLY A 25 34.43 -1.35 18.83
CA GLY A 25 35.09 -0.93 17.58
C GLY A 25 34.17 -0.92 16.36
N GLY A 26 32.91 -1.35 16.51
CA GLY A 26 31.93 -1.48 15.44
C GLY A 26 31.58 -0.14 14.82
N VAL A 27 31.53 -0.05 13.49
CA VAL A 27 31.21 1.21 12.79
C VAL A 27 29.70 1.36 12.55
N TRP A 28 29.18 2.53 12.90
CA TRP A 28 27.77 2.88 12.77
C TRP A 28 27.56 4.15 11.95
N ILE A 29 26.49 4.15 11.15
CA ILE A 29 25.87 5.35 10.59
C ILE A 29 24.73 5.75 11.53
N LEU A 30 24.68 7.03 11.87
CA LEU A 30 23.69 7.66 12.72
C LEU A 30 23.12 8.92 12.06
N HIS A 31 22.02 9.42 12.61
CA HIS A 31 21.34 10.62 12.15
C HIS A 31 21.04 11.57 13.32
N ARG A 32 21.27 12.88 13.17
CA ARG A 32 21.05 13.89 14.23
C ARG A 32 19.59 14.17 14.58
N GLY A 33 18.67 13.53 13.87
CA GLY A 33 17.23 13.63 14.15
C GLY A 33 16.53 14.81 13.50
N ARG A 34 17.15 15.60 12.62
CA ARG A 34 16.44 16.71 11.94
C ARG A 34 15.91 16.24 10.59
N ILE A 35 14.62 16.39 10.35
CA ILE A 35 13.95 16.04 9.10
C ILE A 35 13.21 17.25 8.57
N ASN A 36 13.26 17.49 7.26
CA ASN A 36 12.38 18.48 6.63
C ASN A 36 11.10 17.76 6.20
N VAL A 37 9.96 18.32 6.60
CA VAL A 37 8.63 17.89 6.18
C VAL A 37 7.90 19.15 5.73
N ASP A 38 7.50 19.23 4.46
CA ASP A 38 6.76 20.36 3.87
C ASP A 38 7.28 21.77 4.23
N ASN A 39 8.60 21.98 4.09
CA ASN A 39 9.31 23.22 4.41
C ASN A 39 9.35 23.59 5.90
N GLU A 40 8.84 22.73 6.78
CA GLU A 40 9.01 22.83 8.23
C GLU A 40 10.11 21.88 8.72
N ARG A 41 10.89 22.35 9.71
CA ARG A 41 11.92 21.52 10.36
C ARG A 41 11.27 20.68 11.45
N GLY A 42 11.04 19.40 11.16
CA GLY A 42 10.69 18.41 12.16
C GLY A 42 11.92 17.90 12.91
N ILE A 43 11.74 17.62 14.20
CA ILE A 43 12.76 16.97 15.03
C ILE A 43 12.25 15.57 15.39
N LEU A 44 12.92 14.54 14.88
CA LEU A 44 12.60 13.13 15.16
C LEU A 44 12.72 12.77 16.65
N HIS A 45 13.44 13.59 17.45
CA HIS A 45 13.49 13.43 18.92
C HIS A 45 12.16 13.73 19.61
N ASP A 46 11.27 14.48 18.96
CA ASP A 46 9.92 14.76 19.49
C ASP A 46 9.00 13.52 19.39
N PHE A 47 9.49 12.46 18.74
CA PHE A 47 8.80 11.18 18.49
C PHE A 47 9.47 10.04 19.27
N ALA A 48 9.82 10.29 20.53
CA ALA A 48 10.57 9.33 21.35
C ALA A 48 9.84 7.99 21.52
N ASP A 49 8.51 8.01 21.71
CA ASP A 49 7.71 6.79 21.86
C ASP A 49 7.68 5.96 20.57
N ASP A 50 7.64 6.63 19.42
CA ASP A 50 7.68 5.99 18.10
C ASP A 50 9.07 5.40 17.81
N ALA A 51 10.12 6.14 18.16
CA ALA A 51 11.49 5.67 18.05
C ALA A 51 11.72 4.42 18.91
N ALA A 52 11.24 4.41 20.15
CA ALA A 52 11.31 3.26 21.03
C ALA A 52 10.51 2.06 20.50
N ALA A 53 9.29 2.28 20.00
CA ALA A 53 8.46 1.22 19.42
C ALA A 53 9.11 0.55 18.20
N LEU A 54 9.85 1.34 17.41
CA LEU A 54 10.60 0.85 16.25
C LEU A 54 12.03 0.43 16.59
N GLN A 55 12.45 0.44 17.86
CA GLN A 55 13.81 0.09 18.30
C GLN A 55 14.90 0.95 17.64
N VAL A 56 14.65 2.26 17.57
CA VAL A 56 15.54 3.30 17.02
C VAL A 56 15.86 4.33 18.12
N ASP A 57 16.06 3.88 19.35
CA ASP A 57 16.30 4.78 20.49
C ASP A 57 17.53 5.68 20.27
N PRO A 58 17.44 6.99 20.59
CA PRO A 58 18.58 7.89 20.47
C PRO A 58 19.77 7.44 21.33
N VAL A 59 20.96 7.40 20.72
CA VAL A 59 22.23 7.11 21.40
C VAL A 59 23.07 8.37 21.57
N LYS A 60 23.80 8.45 22.67
CA LYS A 60 24.70 9.58 22.94
C LYS A 60 26.02 9.37 22.19
N VAL A 61 26.33 10.27 21.26
CA VAL A 61 27.60 10.28 20.52
C VAL A 61 28.52 11.34 21.12
N ILE A 62 29.78 10.97 21.35
CA ILE A 62 30.84 11.87 21.82
C ILE A 62 31.67 12.29 20.61
N PHE A 63 31.70 13.58 20.32
CA PHE A 63 32.49 14.16 19.22
C PHE A 63 33.88 14.56 19.71
N GLU A 64 34.76 14.81 18.74
CA GLU A 64 36.05 15.44 18.98
C GLU A 64 35.87 16.76 19.76
N GLY A 65 36.64 16.94 20.83
CA GLY A 65 36.47 18.05 21.77
C GLY A 65 35.46 17.80 22.91
N GLY A 66 34.95 16.57 23.05
CA GLY A 66 34.15 16.14 24.22
C GLY A 66 32.67 16.52 24.17
N ARG A 67 32.21 17.17 23.09
CA ARG A 67 30.80 17.52 22.89
C ARG A 67 29.95 16.25 22.77
N ARG A 68 28.80 16.23 23.44
CA ARG A 68 27.85 15.10 23.40
C ARG A 68 26.56 15.50 22.68
N GLU A 69 26.08 14.65 21.79
CA GLU A 69 24.83 14.87 21.04
C GLU A 69 24.03 13.57 20.94
N ALA A 70 22.71 13.65 21.04
CA ALA A 70 21.83 12.50 20.83
C ALA A 70 21.61 12.29 19.32
N CYS A 71 21.92 11.09 18.84
CA CYS A 71 21.75 10.70 17.45
C CYS A 71 20.94 9.40 17.35
N LEU A 72 20.11 9.29 16.32
CA LEU A 72 19.35 8.07 16.03
C LEU A 72 20.25 7.07 15.29
N PRO A 73 20.31 5.80 15.71
CA PRO A 73 21.04 4.78 14.98
C PRO A 73 20.36 4.49 13.63
N VAL A 74 21.12 4.49 12.54
CA VAL A 74 20.60 4.18 11.20
C VAL A 74 21.05 2.79 10.78
N ALA A 75 22.35 2.50 10.84
CA ALA A 75 22.87 1.22 10.35
C ALA A 75 24.23 0.87 10.97
N PRO A 76 24.42 -0.36 11.49
CA PRO A 76 25.76 -0.92 11.67
C PRO A 76 26.33 -1.29 10.28
N LEU A 77 27.62 -1.08 10.04
CA LEU A 77 28.22 -1.35 8.72
C LEU A 77 28.92 -2.71 8.58
N GLU A 78 29.07 -3.43 9.68
CA GLU A 78 29.86 -4.67 9.70
C GLU A 78 29.02 -5.93 9.47
N LYS A 79 27.69 -5.83 9.58
CA LYS A 79 26.78 -6.97 9.55
C LYS A 79 25.61 -6.72 8.60
N PRO A 80 25.67 -7.23 7.35
CA PRO A 80 24.73 -6.87 6.29
C PRO A 80 23.23 -7.03 6.65
N LEU A 81 22.86 -8.11 7.34
CA LEU A 81 21.45 -8.32 7.72
C LEU A 81 20.99 -7.34 8.81
N GLU A 82 21.85 -7.05 9.78
CA GLU A 82 21.56 -6.03 10.81
C GLU A 82 21.52 -4.62 10.20
N THR A 83 22.38 -4.33 9.21
CA THR A 83 22.36 -3.10 8.41
C THR A 83 20.99 -2.89 7.78
N VAL A 84 20.46 -3.90 7.08
CA VAL A 84 19.17 -3.81 6.40
C VAL A 84 18.03 -3.60 7.40
N ARG A 85 18.00 -4.37 8.49
CA ARG A 85 16.96 -4.26 9.52
C ARG A 85 16.99 -2.93 10.25
N ALA A 86 18.16 -2.46 10.65
CA ALA A 86 18.32 -1.16 11.31
C ALA A 86 17.93 0.00 10.37
N THR A 87 18.35 -0.07 9.10
CA THR A 87 18.01 0.95 8.11
C THR A 87 16.51 1.00 7.88
N LYS A 88 15.84 -0.16 7.77
CA LYS A 88 14.38 -0.24 7.62
C LYS A 88 13.67 0.43 8.81
N ARG A 89 14.03 0.08 10.04
CA ARG A 89 13.44 0.67 11.25
C ARG A 89 13.55 2.20 11.26
N PHE A 90 14.72 2.74 10.90
CA PHE A 90 14.92 4.18 10.77
C PHE A 90 14.07 4.81 9.66
N VAL A 91 13.95 4.16 8.50
CA VAL A 91 13.11 4.63 7.38
C VAL A 91 11.63 4.62 7.76
N ASP A 92 11.17 3.58 8.46
CA ASP A 92 9.79 3.46 8.93
C ASP A 92 9.45 4.58 9.94
N LEU A 93 10.38 4.90 10.86
CA LEU A 93 10.25 6.05 11.76
C LEU A 93 10.09 7.36 10.98
N CYS A 94 10.95 7.58 9.98
CA CYS A 94 10.89 8.78 9.16
C CYS A 94 9.59 8.89 8.35
N ARG A 95 9.07 7.75 7.86
CA ARG A 95 7.79 7.68 7.16
C ARG A 95 6.63 8.00 8.11
N LEU A 96 6.66 7.46 9.33
CA LEU A 96 5.64 7.72 10.35
C LEU A 96 5.55 9.21 10.70
N VAL A 97 6.70 9.84 10.94
CA VAL A 97 6.79 11.28 11.23
C VAL A 97 6.22 12.13 10.09
N ARG A 98 6.51 11.75 8.84
CA ARG A 98 5.99 12.46 7.66
C ARG A 98 4.48 12.34 7.52
N ILE A 99 3.94 11.13 7.70
CA ILE A 99 2.49 10.90 7.66
C ILE A 99 1.80 11.66 8.80
N ARG A 100 2.34 11.64 10.02
CA ARG A 100 1.76 12.42 11.13
C ARG A 100 1.70 13.92 10.81
N ALA A 101 2.75 14.45 10.20
CA ALA A 101 2.83 15.87 9.88
C ALA A 101 1.91 16.29 8.71
N VAL A 102 1.69 15.43 7.73
CA VAL A 102 0.88 15.75 6.52
C VAL A 102 -0.58 15.32 6.67
N ASP A 103 -0.80 14.11 7.17
CA ASP A 103 -2.09 13.41 7.18
C ASP A 103 -2.73 13.33 8.58
N GLY A 104 -2.00 13.76 9.63
CA GLY A 104 -2.47 13.80 11.00
C GLY A 104 -2.25 12.51 11.81
N GLU A 105 -2.56 12.59 13.11
CA GLU A 105 -2.20 11.56 14.10
C GLU A 105 -2.97 10.25 13.95
N GLU A 106 -4.23 10.30 13.54
CA GLU A 106 -5.08 9.11 13.38
C GLU A 106 -4.57 8.18 12.26
N ILE A 107 -4.12 8.75 11.14
CA ILE A 107 -3.56 7.99 10.01
C ILE A 107 -2.16 7.46 10.37
N ALA A 108 -1.36 8.23 11.12
CA ALA A 108 -0.07 7.78 11.63
C ALA A 108 -0.22 6.57 12.56
N ASP A 109 -1.22 6.56 13.45
CA ASP A 109 -1.47 5.44 14.36
C ASP A 109 -1.86 4.14 13.63
N VAL A 110 -2.63 4.25 12.55
CA VAL A 110 -2.95 3.12 11.66
C VAL A 110 -1.68 2.59 10.99
N GLN A 111 -0.83 3.49 10.49
CA GLN A 111 0.44 3.14 9.87
C GLN A 111 1.42 2.50 10.88
N ARG A 112 1.47 2.97 12.13
CA ARG A 112 2.27 2.38 13.22
C ARG A 112 1.89 0.92 13.45
N LYS A 113 0.58 0.62 13.49
CA LYS A 113 0.07 -0.76 13.63
C LYS A 113 0.43 -1.64 12.42
N ALA A 114 0.56 -1.06 11.23
CA ALA A 114 0.96 -1.78 10.02
C ALA A 114 2.47 -2.10 9.97
N PHE A 115 3.33 -1.27 10.57
CA PHE A 115 4.79 -1.51 10.63
C PHE A 115 5.19 -2.71 11.49
N GLY A 116 4.28 -3.27 12.30
CA GLY A 116 4.49 -4.52 13.02
C GLY A 116 4.65 -5.76 12.13
N PHE A 117 4.47 -5.63 10.81
CA PHE A 117 4.82 -6.65 9.83
C PHE A 117 6.26 -6.42 9.34
N GLU A 118 7.22 -7.09 9.96
CA GLU A 118 8.51 -7.36 9.29
C GLU A 118 8.21 -8.19 8.03
N GLU A 119 8.41 -7.60 6.83
CA GLU A 119 8.54 -8.42 5.63
C GLU A 119 9.72 -9.38 5.85
N PRO A 120 9.51 -10.71 5.80
CA PRO A 120 10.61 -11.64 5.98
C PRO A 120 11.63 -11.42 4.86
N SER A 121 12.79 -10.86 5.20
CA SER A 121 13.92 -10.79 4.28
C SER A 121 14.75 -12.07 4.42
N GLY A 122 14.67 -12.94 3.41
CA GLY A 122 15.41 -14.19 3.27
C GLY A 122 14.89 -14.98 2.06
N ASN A 123 15.66 -15.94 1.55
CA ASN A 123 15.13 -16.90 0.57
C ASN A 123 14.09 -17.76 1.29
N TYR A 124 12.82 -17.58 0.94
CA TYR A 124 11.77 -18.48 1.37
C TYR A 124 11.41 -19.38 0.18
N THR A 125 11.47 -20.68 0.40
CA THR A 125 10.93 -21.64 -0.56
C THR A 125 9.43 -21.66 -0.33
N ILE A 126 8.67 -21.11 -1.27
CA ILE A 126 7.22 -21.33 -1.33
C ILE A 126 7.04 -22.82 -1.64
N PRO A 127 6.52 -23.65 -0.72
CA PRO A 127 6.14 -25.01 -1.08
C PRO A 127 5.10 -24.91 -2.20
N ALA A 128 5.10 -25.87 -3.14
CA ALA A 128 4.02 -25.95 -4.12
C ALA A 128 2.69 -25.90 -3.36
N ARG A 129 1.97 -24.78 -3.48
CA ARG A 129 0.60 -24.69 -2.98
C ARG A 129 -0.20 -25.67 -3.80
N ASP A 130 -1.00 -26.50 -3.14
CA ASP A 130 -2.07 -27.20 -3.82
C ASP A 130 -2.85 -26.20 -4.67
N PRO A 131 -3.26 -26.54 -5.90
CA PRO A 131 -3.99 -25.63 -6.77
C PRO A 131 -5.24 -25.14 -6.02
N ILE A 132 -5.16 -23.91 -5.52
CA ILE A 132 -6.31 -23.21 -4.94
C ILE A 132 -7.27 -23.00 -6.10
N GLY A 133 -8.50 -23.51 -6.00
CA GLY A 133 -9.53 -23.46 -7.04
C GLY A 133 -10.06 -22.05 -7.34
N ALA A 134 -9.19 -21.06 -7.49
CA ALA A 134 -9.50 -19.67 -7.78
C ALA A 134 -10.13 -19.50 -9.17
N GLU A 135 -9.67 -20.25 -10.18
CA GLU A 135 -10.24 -20.20 -11.54
C GLU A 135 -11.70 -20.67 -11.56
N ARG A 136 -12.08 -21.69 -10.78
CA ARG A 136 -13.48 -22.14 -10.69
C ARG A 136 -14.37 -21.05 -10.09
N GLN A 137 -13.94 -20.44 -8.98
CA GLN A 137 -14.75 -19.41 -8.32
C GLN A 137 -14.95 -18.18 -9.20
N HIS A 138 -13.89 -17.72 -9.88
CA HIS A 138 -13.98 -16.58 -10.78
C HIS A 138 -14.92 -16.89 -11.96
N HIS A 139 -14.79 -18.07 -12.56
CA HIS A 139 -15.65 -18.51 -13.64
C HIS A 139 -17.12 -18.60 -13.20
N ASP A 140 -17.41 -19.20 -12.04
CA ASP A 140 -18.77 -19.32 -11.50
C ASP A 140 -19.45 -17.94 -11.34
N VAL A 141 -18.73 -16.95 -10.80
CA VAL A 141 -19.28 -15.60 -10.58
C VAL A 141 -19.43 -14.86 -11.93
N CYS A 142 -18.49 -15.03 -12.86
CA CYS A 142 -18.58 -14.44 -14.19
C CYS A 142 -19.76 -15.00 -14.99
N GLU A 143 -19.99 -16.32 -14.96
CA GLU A 143 -21.16 -16.97 -15.56
C GLU A 143 -22.48 -16.47 -14.95
N ALA A 144 -22.53 -16.34 -13.62
CA ALA A 144 -23.71 -15.80 -12.95
C ALA A 144 -23.98 -14.34 -13.35
N LEU A 145 -22.93 -13.53 -13.47
CA LEU A 145 -23.03 -12.13 -13.91
C LEU A 145 -23.52 -12.03 -15.36
N ASN A 146 -22.96 -12.84 -16.27
CA ASN A 146 -23.41 -12.93 -17.66
C ASN A 146 -24.90 -13.32 -17.75
N THR A 147 -25.31 -14.31 -16.97
CA THR A 147 -26.70 -14.78 -16.93
C THR A 147 -27.63 -13.66 -16.47
N GLU A 148 -27.25 -12.92 -15.43
CA GLU A 148 -28.08 -11.82 -14.92
C GLU A 148 -28.15 -10.63 -15.89
N LEU A 149 -27.02 -10.24 -16.51
CA LEU A 149 -27.01 -9.19 -17.53
C LEU A 149 -27.86 -9.59 -18.75
N SER A 150 -27.76 -10.85 -19.19
CA SER A 150 -28.58 -11.39 -20.29
C SER A 150 -30.07 -11.35 -19.96
N ALA A 151 -30.45 -11.80 -18.75
CA ALA A 151 -31.84 -11.81 -18.30
C ALA A 151 -32.46 -10.41 -18.22
N ARG A 152 -31.62 -9.37 -18.09
CA ARG A 152 -32.00 -7.96 -18.06
C ARG A 152 -31.83 -7.26 -19.42
N ASN A 153 -31.60 -8.01 -20.50
CA ASN A 153 -31.41 -7.52 -21.87
C ASN A 153 -30.28 -6.50 -22.02
N PHE A 154 -29.19 -6.66 -21.26
CA PHE A 154 -27.96 -5.91 -21.51
C PHE A 154 -27.09 -6.64 -22.51
N ASP A 155 -26.84 -6.03 -23.66
CA ASP A 155 -25.81 -6.51 -24.57
C ASP A 155 -24.44 -6.34 -23.90
N HIS A 156 -23.69 -7.44 -23.80
CA HIS A 156 -22.38 -7.48 -23.17
C HIS A 156 -21.48 -8.51 -23.85
N THR A 157 -20.18 -8.38 -23.61
CA THR A 157 -19.19 -9.32 -24.09
C THR A 157 -17.95 -9.31 -23.19
N ASN A 158 -17.20 -10.40 -23.25
CA ASN A 158 -15.91 -10.61 -22.61
C ASN A 158 -14.74 -10.49 -23.60
N GLU A 159 -14.99 -9.94 -24.79
CA GLU A 159 -13.95 -9.76 -25.81
C GLU A 159 -12.81 -8.85 -25.30
N LYS A 160 -11.58 -9.31 -25.53
CA LYS A 160 -10.38 -8.56 -25.15
C LYS A 160 -10.07 -7.50 -26.19
N ILE A 161 -9.71 -6.30 -25.73
CA ILE A 161 -9.22 -5.20 -26.57
C ILE A 161 -7.69 -5.34 -26.65
N GLY A 162 -7.24 -6.11 -27.65
CA GLY A 162 -5.83 -6.50 -27.77
C GLY A 162 -5.48 -7.65 -26.82
N ARG A 163 -4.47 -7.48 -25.96
CA ARG A 163 -4.11 -8.48 -24.93
C ARG A 163 -4.78 -8.24 -23.57
N MET A 164 -5.52 -7.15 -23.45
CA MET A 164 -6.10 -6.66 -22.20
C MET A 164 -7.59 -6.45 -22.40
N GLY A 165 -8.39 -6.67 -21.36
CA GLY A 165 -9.82 -6.40 -21.40
C GLY A 165 -10.42 -6.60 -20.02
N PRO A 166 -11.53 -5.91 -19.72
CA PRO A 166 -12.31 -6.16 -18.51
C PRO A 166 -12.86 -7.59 -18.53
N ASP A 167 -13.29 -8.07 -17.37
CA ASP A 167 -13.98 -9.35 -17.30
C ASP A 167 -15.25 -9.33 -18.16
N LEU A 168 -16.00 -8.22 -18.09
CA LEU A 168 -17.13 -7.95 -18.98
C LEU A 168 -17.23 -6.47 -19.34
N TYR A 169 -17.78 -6.19 -20.51
CA TYR A 169 -18.19 -4.85 -20.89
C TYR A 169 -19.52 -4.84 -21.64
N THR A 170 -20.33 -3.80 -21.45
CA THR A 170 -21.58 -3.64 -22.20
C THR A 170 -21.35 -3.02 -23.57
N THR A 171 -22.11 -3.51 -24.55
CA THR A 171 -22.16 -2.99 -25.93
C THR A 171 -23.51 -2.31 -26.17
N GLY A 172 -23.66 -1.60 -27.29
CA GLY A 172 -24.94 -0.99 -27.69
C GLY A 172 -25.40 0.23 -26.87
N THR A 173 -24.78 0.54 -25.74
CA THR A 173 -25.13 1.69 -24.88
C THR A 173 -24.31 2.94 -25.22
N SER A 174 -24.89 4.13 -24.98
CA SER A 174 -24.19 5.41 -25.16
C SER A 174 -23.05 5.61 -24.16
N THR A 175 -23.19 5.01 -22.97
CA THR A 175 -22.16 4.97 -21.91
C THR A 175 -21.89 3.52 -21.54
N PRO A 176 -20.83 2.90 -22.08
CA PRO A 176 -20.48 1.52 -21.76
C PRO A 176 -20.21 1.35 -20.28
N ILE A 177 -20.49 0.15 -19.80
CA ILE A 177 -20.24 -0.26 -18.43
C ILE A 177 -19.09 -1.26 -18.47
N LEU A 178 -18.07 -1.04 -17.63
CA LEU A 178 -16.94 -1.95 -17.44
C LEU A 178 -17.11 -2.66 -16.11
N PHE A 179 -17.02 -3.98 -16.14
CA PHE A 179 -17.04 -4.83 -14.97
C PHE A 179 -15.68 -5.45 -14.76
N GLU A 180 -15.13 -5.27 -13.56
CA GLU A 180 -13.96 -5.99 -13.08
C GLU A 180 -14.36 -6.80 -11.84
N LEU A 181 -14.11 -8.09 -11.90
CA LEU A 181 -14.53 -9.06 -10.90
C LEU A 181 -13.32 -9.49 -10.07
N LYS A 182 -13.50 -9.50 -8.75
CA LYS A 182 -12.54 -10.13 -7.83
C LYS A 182 -13.28 -11.12 -6.94
N THR A 183 -12.63 -12.25 -6.67
CA THR A 183 -13.16 -13.27 -5.76
C THR A 183 -12.80 -13.00 -4.30
N GLY A 184 -12.10 -11.89 -4.03
CA GLY A 184 -11.63 -11.48 -2.71
C GLY A 184 -11.69 -9.97 -2.51
N ASN A 185 -11.53 -9.55 -1.25
CA ASN A 185 -11.56 -8.15 -0.81
C ASN A 185 -10.21 -7.69 -0.23
N SER A 186 -9.12 -8.34 -0.60
CA SER A 186 -7.79 -7.93 -0.12
C SER A 186 -7.41 -6.57 -0.70
N ALA A 187 -6.50 -5.84 -0.04
CA ALA A 187 -6.01 -4.56 -0.58
C ALA A 187 -5.39 -4.73 -1.98
N ASP A 188 -4.73 -5.87 -2.24
CA ASP A 188 -4.17 -6.22 -3.54
C ASP A 188 -5.26 -6.40 -4.60
N ASP A 189 -6.34 -7.14 -4.29
CA ASP A 189 -7.48 -7.33 -5.19
C ASP A 189 -8.13 -5.98 -5.56
N LEU A 190 -8.37 -5.13 -4.57
CA LEU A 190 -9.01 -3.83 -4.74
C LEU A 190 -8.15 -2.89 -5.59
N LEU A 191 -6.85 -2.77 -5.27
CA LEU A 191 -5.94 -1.88 -6.00
C LEU A 191 -5.73 -2.36 -7.45
N LYS A 192 -5.63 -3.67 -7.68
CA LYS A 192 -5.57 -4.24 -9.03
C LYS A 192 -6.83 -3.92 -9.81
N ALA A 193 -8.01 -4.12 -9.22
CA ALA A 193 -9.28 -3.85 -9.88
C ALA A 193 -9.43 -2.36 -10.25
N VAL A 194 -9.08 -1.44 -9.34
CA VAL A 194 -9.04 0.00 -9.64
C VAL A 194 -8.14 0.29 -10.83
N GLY A 195 -6.91 -0.22 -10.81
CA GLY A 195 -5.95 0.00 -11.90
C GLY A 195 -6.46 -0.53 -13.24
N GLN A 196 -7.02 -1.73 -13.25
CA GLN A 196 -7.58 -2.38 -14.43
C GLN A 196 -8.72 -1.56 -15.03
N LEU A 197 -9.72 -1.16 -14.23
CA LEU A 197 -10.86 -0.36 -14.69
C LEU A 197 -10.43 0.98 -15.30
N VAL A 198 -9.45 1.65 -14.70
CA VAL A 198 -8.90 2.91 -15.23
C VAL A 198 -8.18 2.67 -16.57
N VAL A 199 -7.37 1.62 -16.66
CA VAL A 199 -6.65 1.27 -17.90
C VAL A 199 -7.62 0.92 -19.01
N TYR A 200 -8.66 0.12 -18.74
CA TYR A 200 -9.63 -0.30 -19.75
C TYR A 200 -10.45 0.86 -20.29
N GLU A 201 -10.89 1.79 -19.45
CA GLU A 201 -11.57 3.01 -19.92
C GLU A 201 -10.68 3.80 -20.90
N LYS A 202 -9.39 3.94 -20.59
CA LYS A 202 -8.42 4.62 -21.47
C LYS A 202 -8.20 3.87 -22.79
N LEU A 203 -8.15 2.53 -22.76
CA LEU A 203 -8.01 1.71 -23.97
C LEU A 203 -9.23 1.81 -24.89
N ILE A 204 -10.43 1.89 -24.33
CA ILE A 204 -11.67 2.06 -25.10
C ILE A 204 -11.77 3.49 -25.69
N GLY A 205 -11.10 4.46 -25.07
CA GLY A 205 -10.99 5.83 -25.59
C GLY A 205 -12.25 6.68 -25.41
N ARG A 206 -13.20 6.25 -24.57
CA ARG A 206 -14.39 7.03 -24.17
C ARG A 206 -14.72 6.78 -22.71
N LYS A 207 -15.45 7.72 -22.11
CA LYS A 207 -15.91 7.62 -20.71
C LYS A 207 -16.80 6.39 -20.54
N CYS A 208 -16.56 5.61 -19.50
CA CYS A 208 -17.30 4.41 -19.16
C CYS A 208 -17.80 4.51 -17.71
N ARG A 209 -18.95 3.88 -17.43
CA ARG A 209 -19.36 3.59 -16.06
C ARG A 209 -18.50 2.42 -15.57
N ARG A 210 -17.81 2.58 -14.43
CA ARG A 210 -16.87 1.58 -13.91
C ARG A 210 -17.48 0.88 -12.71
N ILE A 211 -17.50 -0.45 -12.75
CA ILE A 211 -18.11 -1.28 -11.72
C ILE A 211 -17.11 -2.34 -11.29
N MET A 212 -16.92 -2.40 -9.98
CA MET A 212 -16.18 -3.45 -9.32
C MET A 212 -17.16 -4.45 -8.71
N VAL A 213 -17.03 -5.72 -9.08
CA VAL A 213 -17.86 -6.82 -8.58
C VAL A 213 -17.05 -7.60 -7.55
N LEU A 214 -17.48 -7.54 -6.29
CA LEU A 214 -16.72 -8.02 -5.14
C LEU A 214 -17.56 -8.93 -4.24
N PRO A 215 -16.97 -9.88 -3.49
CA PRO A 215 -17.72 -10.58 -2.47
C PRO A 215 -18.20 -9.60 -1.40
N ALA A 216 -19.38 -9.85 -0.85
CA ALA A 216 -19.91 -9.04 0.25
C ALA A 216 -18.93 -8.93 1.44
N GLY A 217 -18.99 -7.81 2.16
CA GLY A 217 -18.15 -7.56 3.34
C GLY A 217 -16.96 -6.64 3.10
N VAL A 218 -16.98 -5.85 2.03
CA VAL A 218 -16.02 -4.74 1.82
C VAL A 218 -16.16 -3.73 2.97
N ARG A 219 -15.05 -3.35 3.59
CA ARG A 219 -15.03 -2.37 4.69
C ARG A 219 -15.51 -0.99 4.20
N GLY A 220 -16.25 -0.27 5.05
CA GLY A 220 -16.82 1.05 4.73
C GLY A 220 -15.79 2.05 4.16
N ALA A 221 -14.65 2.22 4.83
CA ALA A 221 -13.60 3.13 4.37
C ALA A 221 -13.05 2.78 2.96
N ASN A 222 -12.92 1.49 2.64
CA ASN A 222 -12.48 1.07 1.30
C ASN A 222 -13.56 1.33 0.26
N ARG A 223 -14.83 1.12 0.62
CA ARG A 223 -15.96 1.42 -0.27
C ARG A 223 -16.04 2.91 -0.58
N GLU A 224 -15.94 3.76 0.44
CA GLU A 224 -15.92 5.22 0.28
C GLU A 224 -14.77 5.67 -0.62
N LEU A 225 -13.56 5.13 -0.39
CA LEU A 225 -12.40 5.42 -1.23
C LEU A 225 -12.63 5.01 -2.69
N ILE A 226 -13.12 3.80 -2.94
CA ILE A 226 -13.37 3.30 -4.31
C ILE A 226 -14.47 4.13 -4.98
N THR A 227 -15.55 4.44 -4.27
CA THR A 227 -16.64 5.30 -4.78
C THR A 227 -16.17 6.72 -5.09
N SER A 228 -15.23 7.28 -4.32
CA SER A 228 -14.63 8.59 -4.60
C SER A 228 -13.83 8.64 -5.91
N LEU A 229 -13.49 7.49 -6.49
CA LEU A 229 -12.81 7.35 -7.79
C LEU A 229 -13.81 7.20 -8.96
N ASP A 230 -15.09 7.45 -8.73
CA ASP A 230 -16.20 7.19 -9.64
C ASP A 230 -16.24 5.71 -10.09
N ILE A 231 -16.00 4.80 -9.14
CA ILE A 231 -16.13 3.35 -9.33
C ILE A 231 -17.23 2.85 -8.40
N GLU A 232 -18.27 2.26 -9.00
CA GLU A 232 -19.37 1.66 -8.25
C GLU A 232 -19.00 0.25 -7.80
N ILE A 233 -19.53 -0.16 -6.64
CA ILE A 233 -19.28 -1.49 -6.09
C ILE A 233 -20.60 -2.26 -6.05
N VAL A 234 -20.61 -3.42 -6.69
CA VAL A 234 -21.69 -4.41 -6.61
C VAL A 234 -21.18 -5.58 -5.78
N ASP A 235 -21.83 -5.81 -4.63
CA ASP A 235 -21.54 -6.98 -3.81
C ASP A 235 -22.19 -8.22 -4.43
N TYR A 236 -21.47 -9.34 -4.46
CA TYR A 236 -22.07 -10.64 -4.68
C TYR A 236 -22.08 -11.47 -3.40
N HIS A 237 -23.14 -12.26 -3.25
CA HIS A 237 -23.27 -13.28 -2.23
C HIS A 237 -23.28 -14.64 -2.92
N ARG A 238 -22.52 -15.58 -2.38
CA ARG A 238 -22.52 -16.97 -2.83
C ARG A 238 -23.11 -17.83 -1.74
N ASP A 239 -24.15 -18.59 -2.09
CA ASP A 239 -24.64 -19.69 -1.27
C ASP A 239 -24.37 -21.04 -1.97
N ALA A 240 -24.84 -22.14 -1.38
CA ALA A 240 -24.60 -23.48 -1.94
C ALA A 240 -25.31 -23.74 -3.28
N LYS A 241 -26.26 -22.89 -3.70
CA LYS A 241 -27.16 -23.10 -4.83
C LYS A 241 -27.06 -22.00 -5.89
N ALA A 242 -26.63 -20.79 -5.52
CA ALA A 242 -26.66 -19.62 -6.39
C ALA A 242 -25.62 -18.55 -6.01
N ILE A 243 -25.35 -17.68 -6.98
CA ILE A 243 -24.63 -16.42 -6.81
C ILE A 243 -25.63 -15.30 -7.10
N THR A 244 -25.75 -14.35 -6.18
CA THR A 244 -26.68 -13.21 -6.29
C THR A 244 -25.94 -11.90 -6.13
N PHE A 245 -26.36 -10.87 -6.85
CA PHE A 245 -25.70 -9.57 -6.88
C PHE A 245 -26.60 -8.48 -6.27
N ALA A 246 -26.03 -7.67 -5.39
CA ALA A 246 -26.68 -6.56 -4.72
C ALA A 246 -26.58 -5.29 -5.58
N TRP A 247 -27.44 -5.21 -6.60
CA TRP A 247 -27.50 -4.05 -7.48
C TRP A 247 -28.13 -2.84 -6.78
N PRO A 248 -27.65 -1.62 -7.05
CA PRO A 248 -28.37 -0.40 -6.70
C PRO A 248 -29.79 -0.41 -7.30
N LYS A 249 -30.78 0.14 -6.56
CA LYS A 249 -32.19 0.11 -6.98
C LYS A 249 -32.44 0.72 -8.36
N ASP A 250 -31.67 1.74 -8.71
CA ASP A 250 -31.80 2.48 -9.98
C ASP A 250 -30.73 2.09 -11.00
N PHE A 251 -30.07 0.94 -10.80
CA PHE A 251 -28.97 0.52 -11.67
C PHE A 251 -29.45 0.21 -13.08
N PHE A 252 -30.61 -0.43 -13.19
CA PHE A 252 -31.21 -0.86 -14.45
C PHE A 252 -32.33 0.10 -14.84
N PRO A 253 -32.34 0.65 -16.06
CA PRO A 253 -33.49 1.39 -16.56
C PRO A 253 -34.70 0.45 -16.66
N HIS A 254 -35.87 0.94 -16.22
CA HIS A 254 -37.14 0.24 -16.34
C HIS A 254 -37.59 0.05 -17.79
#